data_AF-A0A6J4MNH0-F1
#
_entry.id   AF-A0A6J4MNH0-F1
#
_cell.length_a   1.000
_cell.length_b   1.000
_cell.length_c   1.000
_cell.angle_alpha   90.00
_cell.angle_beta   90.00
_cell.angle_gamma   90.00
#
_symmetry.space_group_name_H-M   'P 1'
#
loop_
_entity.id
_entity.type
_entity.pdbx_description
1 polymer ?
#
loop_
_entity_poly.entity_id
_entity_poly.type
_entity_poly.pdbx_seq_one_letter_code
_entity_poly.pdbx_strand_id
1 'polypeptide(L)' 'GFAFGIRKDLAAVEAALRFEWSNGQTEGQINRLKMLKRQMFGRANFDLLRARVLHAA' A
#
# COMPACT_ATOMS: atom_id res chain seq x y z
N GLY A 1 -2.29 -8.68 -20.17
CA GLY A 1 -2.15 -7.37 -20.86
C GLY A 1 -2.98 -6.32 -20.15
N PHE A 2 -2.62 -5.05 -20.29
CA PHE A 2 -3.23 -3.93 -19.55
C PHE A 2 -4.77 -3.91 -19.59
N ALA A 3 -5.37 -4.00 -20.78
CA ALA A 3 -6.83 -3.99 -20.95
C ALA A 3 -7.56 -5.15 -20.23
N PHE A 4 -6.91 -6.31 -20.09
CA PHE A 4 -7.48 -7.43 -19.34
C PHE A 4 -7.48 -7.17 -17.83
N GLY A 5 -6.44 -6.50 -17.31
CA GLY A 5 -6.37 -6.10 -15.91
C GLY A 5 -7.48 -5.10 -15.55
N ILE A 6 -7.66 -4.06 -16.38
CA ILE A 6 -8.74 -3.07 -16.19
C ILE A 6 -10.13 -3.73 -16.20
N ARG A 7 -10.37 -4.70 -17.09
CA ARG A 7 -11.63 -5.44 -17.09
C ARG A 7 -11.86 -6.26 -15.82
N LYS A 8 -10.80 -6.84 -15.25
CA LYS A 8 -10.88 -7.58 -13.98
C LYS A 8 -11.21 -6.65 -12.81
N ASP A 9 -10.70 -5.43 -12.84
CA ASP A 9 -10.84 -4.45 -11.76
C ASP A 9 -11.95 -3.41 -12.03
N LEU A 10 -12.87 -3.69 -12.96
CA LEU A 10 -13.90 -2.75 -13.44
C LEU A 10 -14.70 -2.13 -12.29
N ALA A 11 -15.11 -2.93 -11.30
CA ALA A 11 -15.86 -2.43 -10.15
C ALA A 11 -15.07 -1.41 -9.31
N ALA A 12 -13.76 -1.61 -9.16
CA ALA A 12 -12.89 -0.67 -8.45
C ALA A 12 -12.71 0.64 -9.24
N VAL A 13 -12.58 0.54 -10.58
CA VAL A 13 -12.49 1.70 -11.47
C VAL A 13 -13.79 2.51 -11.45
N GLU A 14 -14.95 1.85 -11.51
CA GLU A 14 -16.25 2.52 -11.40
C GLU A 14 -16.41 3.23 -10.05
N ALA A 15 -16.02 2.57 -8.94
CA ALA A 15 -16.09 3.16 -7.62
C ALA A 15 -15.18 4.40 -7.50
N ALA A 16 -13.97 4.35 -8.06
CA ALA A 16 -13.03 5.47 -8.06
C ALA A 16 -13.54 6.70 -8.85
N LEU A 17 -14.45 6.51 -9.82
CA LEU A 17 -15.08 7.60 -10.57
C LEU A 17 -16.37 8.12 -9.93
N ARG A 18 -17.09 7.26 -9.17
CA ARG A 18 -18.39 7.61 -8.56
C ARG A 18 -18.26 8.24 -7.19
N PHE A 19 -17.21 7.91 -6.44
CA PHE A 19 -17.07 8.31 -5.05
C PHE A 19 -15.84 9.20 -4.85
N GLU A 20 -15.94 10.15 -3.92
CA GLU A 20 -14.82 11.03 -3.53
C GLU A 20 -13.79 10.32 -2.64
N TRP A 21 -14.12 9.12 -2.15
CA TRP A 21 -13.24 8.33 -1.29
C TRP A 21 -12.12 7.69 -2.09
N SER A 22 -10.89 7.80 -1.57
CA SER A 22 -9.69 7.23 -2.21
C SER A 22 -8.97 6.28 -1.28
N ASN A 23 -8.42 5.20 -1.85
CA ASN A 23 -7.50 4.31 -1.15
C ASN A 23 -6.09 4.90 -0.98
N GLY A 24 -5.86 6.14 -1.42
CA GLY A 24 -4.53 6.77 -1.40
C GLY A 24 -3.87 6.82 -0.02
N GLN A 25 -4.63 7.06 1.05
CA GLN A 25 -4.08 7.02 2.41
C GLN A 25 -3.57 5.62 2.78
N THR A 26 -4.39 4.59 2.51
CA THR A 26 -4.04 3.19 2.76
C THR A 26 -2.82 2.77 1.94
N GLU A 27 -2.81 3.09 0.65
CA GLU A 27 -1.68 2.81 -0.24
C GLU A 27 -0.41 3.55 0.17
N GLY A 28 -0.53 4.79 0.65
CA GLY A 28 0.56 5.57 1.22
C GLY A 28 1.19 4.89 2.43
N GLN A 29 0.38 4.41 3.37
CA GLN A 29 0.88 3.66 4.54
C GLN A 29 1.56 2.34 4.12
N ILE A 30 0.98 1.62 3.15
CA ILE A 30 1.58 0.40 2.59
C ILE A 30 2.94 0.72 1.95
N ASN A 31 3.04 1.81 1.19
CA ASN A 31 4.28 2.24 0.56
C ASN A 31 5.35 2.62 1.59
N ARG A 32 4.97 3.38 2.64
CA ARG A 32 5.87 3.68 3.77
C ARG A 32 6.39 2.41 4.43
N LEU A 33 5.51 1.44 4.68
CA LEU A 33 5.87 0.16 5.30
C LEU A 33 6.83 -0.66 4.40
N LYS A 34 6.56 -0.75 3.10
CA LYS A 34 7.44 -1.42 2.12
C LYS A 34 8.81 -0.75 2.05
N MET A 35 8.83 0.58 2.07
CA MET A 35 10.04 1.39 2.00
C MET A 35 10.91 1.21 3.25
N LEU A 36 10.32 1.24 4.44
CA LEU A 36 11.00 0.95 5.70
C LEU A 36 11.59 -0.46 5.73
N LYS A 37 10.83 -1.47 5.29
CA LYS A 37 11.31 -2.85 5.16
C LYS A 37 12.49 -2.96 4.18
N ARG A 38 12.44 -2.22 3.06
CA ARG A 38 13.51 -2.20 2.04
C ARG A 38 14.80 -1.56 2.56
N GLN A 39 14.71 -0.47 3.33
CA GLN A 39 15.86 0.16 3.99
C GLN A 39 16.62 -0.78 4.93
N MET A 40 15.96 -1.85 5.40
CA MET A 40 16.56 -2.80 6.33
C MET A 40 17.20 -4.00 5.64
N PHE A 41 17.22 -4.02 4.30
CA PHE A 41 17.88 -5.05 3.48
C PHE A 41 17.53 -6.48 3.93
N GLY A 42 16.26 -6.74 4.20
CA GLY A 42 15.77 -8.08 4.61
C GLY A 42 15.94 -8.41 6.10
N ARG A 43 16.54 -7.54 6.91
CA ARG A 43 16.74 -7.76 8.37
C ARG A 43 15.50 -7.43 9.22
N ALA A 44 14.43 -6.96 8.60
CA ALA A 44 13.18 -6.59 9.28
C ALA A 44 12.28 -7.82 9.44
N ASN A 45 12.48 -8.60 10.51
CA ASN A 45 11.43 -9.49 10.99
C ASN A 45 10.21 -8.66 11.45
N PHE A 46 9.09 -9.31 11.68
CA PHE A 46 7.84 -8.60 11.98
C PHE A 46 7.95 -7.68 13.20
N ASP A 47 8.58 -8.15 14.29
CA ASP A 47 8.72 -7.38 15.52
C ASP A 47 9.53 -6.10 15.31
N LEU A 48 10.65 -6.20 14.58
CA LEU A 48 11.50 -5.05 14.28
C LEU A 48 10.80 -4.07 13.32
N LEU A 49 10.07 -4.57 12.33
CA LEU A 49 9.28 -3.71 11.43
C LEU A 49 8.17 -2.99 12.21
N ARG A 50 7.44 -3.69 13.08
CA ARG A 50 6.39 -3.14 13.93
C ARG A 50 6.95 -2.06 14.85
N ALA A 51 8.07 -2.32 15.51
CA ALA A 51 8.71 -1.34 16.39
C ALA A 51 9.07 -0.05 15.63
N ARG A 52 9.64 -0.16 14.43
CA ARG A 52 9.97 1.02 13.62
C ARG A 52 8.76 1.73 13.03
N VAL A 53 7.64 1.05 12.79
CA VAL A 53 6.42 1.69 12.28
C VAL A 53 5.70 2.46 13.39
N LEU A 54 5.56 1.86 14.58
CA LEU A 54 4.78 2.41 15.69
C LEU A 54 5.55 3.39 16.59
N HIS A 55 6.87 3.26 16.65
CA HIS A 55 7.73 4.13 17.48
C HIS A 55 8.59 5.09 16.66
N ALA A 56 8.35 5.20 15.35
CA ALA A 56 8.94 6.28 14.57
C ALA A 56 8.27 7.60 14.97
N ALA A 57 9.05 8.45 15.65
CA ALA A 57 8.75 9.87 15.82
C ALA A 57 8.68 10.58 14.46
#